data_AF-A0A952FIV7-F1
#
_entry.id   AF-A0A952FIV7-F1
#
_cell.length_a   1.000
_cell.length_b   1.000
_cell.length_c   1.000
_cell.angle_alpha   90.00
_cell.angle_beta   90.00
_cell.angle_gamma   90.00
#
_symmetry.space_group_name_H-M   'P 1'
#
loop_
_entity.id
_entity.type
_entity.pdbx_description
1 polymer ?
#
loop_
_entity_poly.entity_id
_entity_poly.type
_entity_poly.pdbx_seq_one_letter_code
_entity_poly.pdbx_strand_id
1 'polypeptide(L)' 'MQPIIQSLLDTDLYKFTMWQTMLHRHPQTEAEYSFVCRNQPGYPLSELLMEVNAQLDHLCTLRFQPDELAYLRSLR' A
#
# COMPACT_ATOMS: atom_id res chain seq x y z
N MET A 1 14.58 -5.07 -11.69
CA MET A 1 13.26 -5.74 -11.62
C MET A 1 12.21 -4.75 -12.07
N GLN A 2 11.19 -5.19 -12.82
CA GLN A 2 10.08 -4.29 -13.17
C GLN A 2 9.24 -4.00 -11.92
N PRO A 3 8.81 -2.74 -11.69
CA PRO A 3 7.85 -2.42 -10.65
C PRO A 3 6.54 -3.20 -10.81
N ILE A 4 6.07 -3.80 -9.71
CA ILE A 4 4.77 -4.48 -9.68
C ILE A 4 3.67 -3.44 -9.46
N ILE A 5 3.78 -2.69 -8.35
CA ILE A 5 2.87 -1.58 -8.04
C ILE A 5 3.36 -0.34 -8.79
N GLN A 6 2.49 0.24 -9.64
CA GLN A 6 2.84 1.38 -10.50
C GLN A 6 2.18 2.69 -10.06
N SER A 7 1.17 2.63 -9.19
CA SER A 7 0.39 3.77 -8.74
C SER A 7 -0.03 3.59 -7.28
N LEU A 8 -0.21 4.71 -6.56
CA LEU A 8 -0.82 4.67 -5.22
C LEU A 8 -2.32 4.37 -5.27
N LEU A 9 -2.96 4.39 -6.44
CA LEU A 9 -4.34 3.93 -6.65
C LEU A 9 -4.46 2.40 -6.76
N ASP A 10 -3.35 1.67 -6.85
CA ASP A 10 -3.34 0.20 -6.90
C ASP A 10 -3.53 -0.39 -5.49
N THR A 11 -4.71 -0.13 -4.93
CA THR A 11 -5.15 -0.56 -3.60
C THR A 11 -6.67 -0.55 -3.55
N ASP A 12 -7.26 -1.26 -2.59
CA ASP A 12 -8.70 -1.24 -2.39
C ASP A 12 -9.21 0.14 -1.94
N LEU A 13 -10.33 0.58 -2.52
CA LEU A 13 -10.96 1.88 -2.24
C LEU A 13 -11.19 2.14 -0.75
N TYR A 14 -11.56 1.11 0.02
CA TYR A 14 -11.87 1.28 1.44
C TYR A 14 -10.68 1.78 2.27
N LYS A 15 -9.44 1.59 1.80
CA LYS A 15 -8.26 2.13 2.47
C LYS A 15 -8.30 3.65 2.54
N PHE A 16 -8.71 4.32 1.45
CA PHE A 16 -8.82 5.78 1.42
C PHE A 16 -9.93 6.28 2.33
N THR A 17 -11.10 5.64 2.32
CA THR A 17 -12.23 6.06 3.17
C THR A 17 -11.94 5.80 4.65
N MET A 18 -11.25 4.70 4.98
CA MET A 18 -10.75 4.41 6.33
C MET A 18 -9.71 5.45 6.77
N TRP A 19 -8.73 5.76 5.92
CA TRP A 19 -7.67 6.73 6.25
C TRP A 19 -8.19 8.16 6.38
N GLN A 20 -9.22 8.56 5.63
CA GLN A 20 -9.86 9.86 5.81
C GLN A 20 -10.39 10.01 7.25
N THR A 21 -11.00 8.95 7.81
CA THR A 21 -11.47 8.96 9.19
C THR A 21 -10.31 9.03 10.18
N MET A 22 -9.25 8.23 9.96
CA MET A 22 -8.06 8.26 10.82
C MET A 22 -7.41 9.64 10.82
N LEU A 23 -7.20 10.24 9.65
CA LEU A 23 -6.58 11.57 9.51
C LEU A 23 -7.39 12.66 10.22
N HIS A 24 -8.72 12.67 10.09
CA HIS A 24 -9.56 13.76 10.61
C HIS A 24 -10.08 13.55 12.03
N ARG A 25 -10.18 12.32 12.51
CA ARG A 25 -10.76 12.00 13.84
C ARG A 25 -9.75 11.43 14.82
N HIS A 26 -8.74 10.71 14.33
CA HIS A 26 -7.77 9.98 15.15
C HIS A 26 -6.32 10.20 14.70
N PRO A 27 -5.86 11.45 14.48
CA PRO A 27 -4.56 11.72 13.86
C PRO A 27 -3.34 11.30 14.69
N GLN A 28 -3.54 11.05 16.00
CA GLN A 28 -2.49 10.64 16.93
C GLN A 28 -2.44 9.13 17.15
N THR A 29 -3.32 8.36 16.50
CA THR A 29 -3.37 6.91 16.69
C THR A 29 -2.21 6.24 15.98
N GLU A 30 -1.46 5.45 16.73
CA GLU A 30 -0.44 4.54 16.19
C GLU A 30 -1.01 3.13 16.08
N ALA A 31 -0.56 2.39 15.06
CA ALA A 31 -0.97 1.03 14.81
C ALA A 31 0.20 0.20 14.26
N GLU A 32 0.21 -1.08 14.59
CA GLU A 32 1.17 -2.06 14.08
C GLU A 32 0.44 -3.08 13.20
N TYR A 33 1.04 -3.38 12.03
CA TYR A 33 0.56 -4.41 11.13
C TYR A 33 1.64 -5.46 10.93
N SER A 34 1.28 -6.73 11.07
CA SER A 34 2.18 -7.86 10.83
C SER A 34 1.70 -8.71 9.65
N PHE A 35 2.66 -9.13 8.82
CA PHE A 35 2.40 -10.09 7.76
C PHE A 35 2.34 -11.51 8.36
N VAL A 36 1.28 -12.26 8.04
CA VAL A 36 1.11 -13.65 8.48
C VAL A 36 0.63 -14.50 7.30
N CYS A 37 1.49 -15.39 6.79
CA CYS A 37 1.08 -16.43 5.85
C CYS A 37 0.43 -17.58 6.64
N ARG A 38 -0.90 -17.73 6.54
CA ARG A 38 -1.66 -18.76 7.28
C ARG A 38 -1.57 -20.16 6.64
N ASN A 39 -1.07 -20.25 5.42
CA ASN A 39 -0.93 -21.48 4.67
C ASN A 39 0.52 -21.99 4.71
N GLN A 40 0.72 -23.29 4.51
CA GLN A 40 2.04 -23.83 4.28
C GLN A 40 2.56 -23.33 2.92
N PRO A 41 3.67 -22.58 2.86
CA PRO A 41 4.17 -22.06 1.60
C PRO A 41 4.84 -23.20 0.79
N GLY A 42 4.77 -23.10 -0.54
CA GLY A 42 5.40 -24.08 -1.44
C GLY A 42 6.93 -24.01 -1.47
N TYR A 43 7.52 -22.95 -0.91
CA TYR A 43 8.95 -22.72 -0.76
C TYR A 43 9.23 -21.70 0.36
N PRO A 44 10.47 -21.54 0.84
CA PRO A 44 10.80 -20.57 1.87
C PRO A 44 10.63 -19.12 1.38
N LEU A 45 9.60 -18.42 1.88
CA LEU A 45 9.32 -17.02 1.48
C LEU A 45 10.46 -16.06 1.81
N SER A 46 11.35 -16.41 2.75
CA SER A 46 12.56 -15.63 3.07
C SER A 46 13.50 -15.47 1.87
N GLU A 47 13.44 -16.35 0.88
CA GLU A 47 14.23 -16.23 -0.35
C GLU A 47 13.83 -14.99 -1.17
N LEU A 48 12.61 -14.48 -1.01
CA LEU A 48 12.12 -13.27 -1.70
C LEU A 48 12.59 -11.96 -1.06
N LEU A 49 13.31 -12.00 0.07
CA LEU A 49 13.57 -10.82 0.89
C LEU A 49 14.20 -9.67 0.09
N MET A 50 15.20 -9.96 -0.75
CA MET A 50 15.86 -8.93 -1.56
C MET A 50 14.90 -8.29 -2.56
N GLU A 51 14.06 -9.09 -3.20
CA GLU A 51 13.09 -8.63 -4.19
C GLU A 51 11.95 -7.83 -3.55
N VAL A 52 11.45 -8.28 -2.41
CA VAL A 52 10.44 -7.57 -1.61
C VAL A 52 10.97 -6.21 -1.18
N ASN A 53 12.20 -6.13 -0.65
CA ASN A 53 12.80 -4.85 -0.25
C ASN A 53 12.95 -3.90 -1.44
N ALA A 54 13.37 -4.39 -2.61
CA ALA A 54 13.46 -3.56 -3.81
C ALA A 54 12.10 -3.01 -4.27
N GLN A 55 11.01 -3.78 -4.11
CA GLN A 55 9.65 -3.31 -4.40
C GLN A 55 9.14 -2.31 -3.36
N LEU A 56 9.47 -2.50 -2.08
CA LEU A 56 9.16 -1.54 -1.02
C LEU A 56 9.89 -0.21 -1.24
N ASP A 57 11.17 -0.25 -1.62
CA ASP A 57 11.93 0.95 -1.98
C ASP A 57 11.27 1.70 -3.13
N HIS A 58 10.82 0.96 -4.18
CA HIS A 58 10.07 1.57 -5.28
C HIS A 58 8.74 2.19 -4.81
N LEU A 59 7.97 1.49 -3.98
CA LEU A 59 6.70 1.99 -3.43
C LEU A 59 6.88 3.35 -2.72
N CYS A 60 7.98 3.52 -1.98
CA CYS A 60 8.33 4.78 -1.32
C CYS A 60 8.60 5.95 -2.30
N THR A 61 8.91 5.65 -3.57
CA THR A 61 9.12 6.67 -4.61
C THR A 61 7.82 7.17 -5.24
N LEU A 62 6.72 6.41 -5.13
CA LEU A 62 5.46 6.76 -5.77
C LEU A 62 4.83 8.01 -5.16
N ARG A 63 4.17 8.80 -6.01
CA ARG A 63 3.41 9.99 -5.63
C ARG A 63 2.15 10.06 -6.50
N PHE A 64 1.06 10.51 -5.91
CA PHE A 64 -0.16 10.75 -6.67
C PHE A 64 0.08 11.75 -7.79
N GLN A 65 -0.37 11.40 -8.99
CA GLN A 65 -0.43 12.30 -10.12
C GLN A 65 -1.73 13.14 -10.09
N PRO A 66 -1.76 14.31 -10.74
CA PRO A 66 -2.92 15.20 -10.70
C PRO A 66 -4.24 14.56 -11.18
N ASP A 67 -4.17 13.69 -12.19
CA ASP A 67 -5.30 12.94 -12.74
C ASP A 67 -5.80 11.86 -11.78
N GLU A 68 -4.91 11.18 -11.07
CA GLU A 68 -5.27 10.22 -10.02
C GLU A 68 -6.04 10.91 -8.87
N LEU A 69 -5.60 12.10 -8.46
CA LEU A 69 -6.32 12.90 -7.47
C LEU A 69 -7.67 13.42 -8.00
N ALA A 70 -7.74 13.77 -9.29
CA ALA A 70 -8.99 14.16 -9.92
C ALA A 70 -9.98 12.98 -9.96
N TYR A 71 -9.50 11.78 -10.24
CA TYR A 71 -10.28 10.55 -10.17
C TYR A 71 -10.83 10.33 -8.75
N LEU A 72 -9.99 10.36 -7.71
CA LEU A 72 -10.44 10.20 -6.32
C LEU A 72 -11.49 11.25 -5.92
N ARG A 73 -11.34 12.51 -6.36
CA ARG A 73 -12.33 13.57 -6.10
C ARG A 73 -13.68 13.34 -6.77
N SER A 74 -13.72 12.57 -7.85
CA SER A 74 -14.96 12.26 -8.56
C SER A 74 -15.77 11.16 -7.87
N LEU A 75 -15.14 10.37 -7.00
CA LEU A 75 -15.77 9.36 -6.15
C LEU A 75 -16.49 10.06 -4.99
N ARG A 76 -17.70 10.55 -5.26
CA ARG A 76 -18.62 11.11 -4.27
C ARG A 76 -19.54 10.05 -3.69
#